data_AF-A0A0M0T2X6-F1
#
_entry.id   AF-A0A0M0T2X6-F1
#
_cell.length_a   1.000
_cell.length_b   1.000
_cell.length_c   1.000
_cell.angle_alpha   90.00
_cell.angle_beta   90.00
_cell.angle_gamma   90.00
#
_symmetry.space_group_name_H-M   'P 1'
#
loop_
_entity.id
_entity.type
_entity.pdbx_description
1 polymer ?
#
loop_
_entity_poly.entity_id
_entity_poly.type
_entity_poly.pdbx_seq_one_letter_code
_entity_poly.pdbx_strand_id
1 'polypeptide(L)'
;MNCCEDCFLSKVLKDLIKGYDKTGKCDFCGSSDVHIYNLEEDEGLDEKFNGLLSVFRKKEELQQDDFPEYELISIKDNFEKEWNIFNRSFDSHMIHKFLDELLKNRYPDKISLLTTQVGIPQWMVKKYLEENSVLKGYDWGGFVNHIKHNNRFHNNHVNYVVLKEYLERLGKVIDNRFLYRGRISNEEPLTTTKMGAPPSKYATAGRANSEGISHLYLADEINTVINEIRPSIGDVVYIGEFSVPESTEIKVIDFTKLSELDVFEFEDPTRFSVNIKIFKEMGKAIAKPVRSGDSKLDYLPTQFIVDFIKSLNDTENAGYHGIMFESTVNPNGVNVMMFDPNIIKCTNVTKKAITALQYYHSNSR
;
A
#
# COMPACT_ATOMS: atom_id res chain seq x y z
N MET A 1 9.87 22.07 -24.42
CA MET A 1 8.73 22.17 -23.44
C MET A 1 9.21 21.77 -22.05
N ASN A 2 8.63 22.34 -20.98
CA ASN A 2 9.04 22.07 -19.60
C ASN A 2 8.00 21.26 -18.81
N CYS A 3 8.41 20.12 -18.24
CA CYS A 3 7.69 19.48 -17.13
C CYS A 3 8.26 19.96 -15.78
N CYS A 4 7.67 19.53 -14.67
CA CYS A 4 8.18 19.88 -13.33
C CYS A 4 8.03 18.74 -12.34
N GLU A 5 8.65 18.89 -11.17
CA GLU A 5 8.59 17.93 -10.07
C GLU A 5 7.15 17.60 -9.61
N ASP A 6 6.25 18.58 -9.66
CA ASP A 6 4.85 18.38 -9.26
C ASP A 6 4.09 17.46 -10.21
N CYS A 7 4.53 17.32 -11.47
CA CYS A 7 3.89 16.45 -12.46
C CYS A 7 3.88 14.98 -12.05
N PHE A 8 4.81 14.56 -11.18
CA PHE A 8 5.04 13.16 -10.85
C PHE A 8 4.64 12.86 -9.41
N LEU A 9 4.28 11.60 -9.13
CA LEU A 9 4.22 11.07 -7.78
C LEU A 9 5.56 10.42 -7.39
N SER A 10 6.23 9.79 -8.38
CA SER A 10 7.55 9.17 -8.25
C SER A 10 8.58 10.09 -7.61
N LYS A 11 9.19 9.62 -6.51
CA LYS A 11 10.29 10.35 -5.86
C LYS A 11 11.54 10.35 -6.73
N VAL A 12 11.82 9.23 -7.42
CA VAL A 12 12.98 9.11 -8.32
C VAL A 12 12.93 10.16 -9.42
N LEU A 13 11.77 10.35 -10.06
CA LEU A 13 11.61 11.36 -11.11
C LEU A 13 11.70 12.79 -10.54
N LYS A 14 11.13 13.05 -9.36
CA LYS A 14 11.23 14.35 -8.68
C LYS A 14 12.68 14.73 -8.38
N ASP A 15 13.42 13.81 -7.79
CA ASP A 15 14.81 14.04 -7.39
C ASP A 15 15.69 14.27 -8.63
N LEU A 16 15.42 13.57 -9.74
CA LEU A 16 16.08 13.83 -11.02
C LEU A 16 15.83 15.26 -11.52
N ILE A 17 14.57 15.71 -11.51
CA ILE A 17 14.19 17.06 -11.95
C ILE A 17 14.84 18.13 -11.07
N LYS A 18 14.78 17.96 -9.75
CA LYS A 18 15.44 18.86 -8.78
C LYS A 18 16.96 18.95 -9.00
N GLY A 19 17.59 17.87 -9.43
CA GLY A 19 19.03 17.81 -9.70
C GLY A 19 19.52 18.79 -10.77
N TYR A 20 18.64 19.27 -11.65
CA TYR A 20 18.98 20.30 -12.64
C TYR A 20 19.03 21.72 -12.07
N ASP A 21 18.50 21.95 -10.86
CA ASP A 21 18.47 23.25 -10.17
C ASP A 21 17.93 24.42 -11.02
N LYS A 22 16.98 24.10 -11.92
CA LYS A 22 16.26 25.08 -12.74
C LYS A 22 14.86 25.27 -12.18
N THR A 23 14.43 26.51 -12.01
CA THR A 23 13.05 26.84 -11.59
C THR A 23 12.32 27.60 -12.68
N GLY A 24 11.00 27.43 -12.75
CA GLY A 24 10.21 28.15 -13.73
C GLY A 24 8.75 27.71 -13.78
N LYS A 25 8.14 27.88 -14.97
CA LYS A 25 6.75 27.52 -15.22
C LYS A 25 6.68 26.20 -15.97
N CYS A 26 5.79 25.32 -15.51
CA CYS A 26 5.50 24.04 -16.16
C CYS A 26 4.48 24.20 -17.29
N ASP A 27 4.76 23.60 -18.45
CA ASP A 27 3.88 23.58 -19.62
C ASP A 27 2.78 22.50 -19.54
N PHE A 28 2.82 21.64 -18.53
CA PHE A 28 1.87 20.52 -18.34
C PHE A 28 0.87 20.79 -17.22
N CYS A 29 1.31 20.85 -15.96
CA CYS A 29 0.41 21.10 -14.82
C CYS A 29 0.15 22.59 -14.56
N GLY A 30 0.89 23.49 -15.20
CA GLY A 30 0.74 24.95 -15.03
C GLY A 30 1.34 25.53 -13.74
N SER A 31 1.94 24.71 -12.87
CA SER A 31 2.68 25.18 -11.69
C SER A 31 3.75 26.21 -12.08
N SER A 32 3.99 27.18 -11.21
CA SER A 32 5.00 28.24 -11.35
C SER A 32 5.89 28.25 -10.10
N ASP A 33 7.12 28.75 -10.22
CA ASP A 33 8.12 28.78 -9.15
C ASP A 33 8.46 27.38 -8.58
N VAL A 34 8.49 26.38 -9.46
CA VAL A 34 8.80 24.97 -9.15
C VAL A 34 10.03 24.50 -9.91
N HIS A 35 10.66 23.40 -9.47
CA HIS A 35 11.77 22.80 -10.22
C HIS A 35 11.28 22.24 -11.56
N ILE A 36 11.89 22.68 -12.67
CA ILE A 36 11.51 22.33 -14.03
C ILE A 36 12.56 21.48 -14.73
N TYR A 37 12.11 20.71 -15.72
CA TYR A 37 12.93 19.92 -16.61
C TYR A 37 12.52 20.20 -18.05
N ASN A 38 13.49 20.58 -18.88
CA ASN A 38 13.28 20.82 -20.31
C ASN A 38 13.36 19.50 -21.08
N LEU A 39 12.23 19.06 -21.65
CA LEU A 39 12.12 17.79 -22.37
C LEU A 39 13.05 17.67 -23.59
N GLU A 40 13.56 18.78 -24.12
CA GLU A 40 14.42 18.80 -25.31
C GLU A 40 15.91 18.91 -24.96
N GLU A 41 16.25 19.62 -23.87
CA GLU A 41 17.64 19.94 -23.50
C GLU A 41 18.19 19.04 -22.40
N ASP A 42 17.34 18.63 -21.45
CA ASP A 42 17.77 17.86 -20.27
C ASP A 42 17.73 16.34 -20.57
N GLU A 43 18.60 15.58 -19.93
CA GLU A 43 18.75 14.12 -20.13
C GLU A 43 18.32 13.31 -18.89
N GLY A 44 17.83 12.10 -19.13
CA GLY A 44 17.59 11.10 -18.09
C GLY A 44 16.12 10.75 -17.89
N LEU A 45 15.16 11.69 -18.01
CA LEU A 45 13.73 11.31 -17.95
C LEU A 45 13.39 10.37 -19.12
N ASP A 46 13.88 10.70 -20.30
CA ASP A 46 13.73 9.91 -21.52
C ASP A 46 14.33 8.51 -21.36
N GLU A 47 15.51 8.38 -20.76
CA GLU A 47 16.15 7.09 -20.49
C GLU A 47 15.30 6.25 -19.52
N LYS A 48 14.79 6.87 -18.44
CA LYS A 48 13.92 6.20 -17.45
C LYS A 48 12.65 5.69 -18.11
N PHE A 49 11.96 6.53 -18.88
CA PHE A 49 10.74 6.13 -19.59
C PHE A 49 11.03 5.14 -20.72
N ASN A 50 12.15 5.23 -21.43
CA ASN A 50 12.56 4.25 -22.42
C ASN A 50 12.78 2.86 -21.79
N GLY A 51 13.48 2.80 -20.66
CA GLY A 51 13.67 1.57 -19.89
C GLY A 51 12.33 0.98 -19.44
N LEU A 52 11.46 1.82 -18.88
CA LEU A 52 10.12 1.43 -18.47
C LEU A 52 9.28 0.89 -19.62
N LEU A 53 9.31 1.56 -20.77
CA LEU A 53 8.50 1.20 -21.94
C LEU A 53 9.01 -0.04 -22.66
N SER A 54 10.25 -0.45 -22.41
CA SER A 54 10.87 -1.61 -23.08
C SER A 54 10.30 -2.96 -22.63
N VAL A 55 9.53 -3.01 -21.54
CA VAL A 55 8.82 -4.22 -21.11
C VAL A 55 7.57 -4.52 -21.94
N PHE A 56 7.02 -3.52 -22.63
CA PHE A 56 5.80 -3.68 -23.42
C PHE A 56 6.10 -4.20 -24.83
N ARG A 57 5.15 -4.96 -25.37
CA ARG A 57 5.10 -5.41 -26.76
C ARG A 57 3.76 -5.04 -27.38
N LYS A 58 3.78 -4.72 -28.66
CA LYS A 58 2.57 -4.32 -29.38
C LYS A 58 1.64 -5.52 -29.59
N LYS A 59 0.33 -5.27 -29.67
CA LYS A 59 -0.67 -6.30 -29.95
C LYS A 59 -0.28 -7.19 -31.13
N GLU A 60 0.22 -6.62 -32.22
CA GLU A 60 0.58 -7.35 -33.43
C GLU A 60 1.79 -8.29 -33.23
N GLU A 61 2.69 -7.94 -32.32
CA GLU A 61 3.84 -8.77 -31.95
C GLU A 61 3.43 -9.93 -31.04
N LEU A 62 2.45 -9.67 -30.16
CA LEU A 62 1.93 -10.63 -29.17
C LEU A 62 0.99 -11.69 -29.76
N GLN A 63 0.44 -11.48 -30.96
CA GLN A 63 -0.44 -12.44 -31.62
C GLN A 63 0.24 -13.80 -31.88
N GLN A 64 1.56 -13.81 -32.02
CA GLN A 64 2.33 -15.03 -32.23
C GLN A 64 2.44 -15.88 -30.96
N ASP A 65 2.23 -15.27 -29.79
CA ASP A 65 2.42 -15.88 -28.47
C ASP A 65 1.10 -16.33 -27.80
N ASP A 66 -0.02 -16.34 -28.55
CA ASP A 66 -1.38 -16.62 -28.03
C ASP A 66 -1.74 -15.74 -26.81
N PHE A 67 -1.28 -14.48 -26.84
CA PHE A 67 -1.50 -13.54 -25.74
C PHE A 67 -2.98 -13.15 -25.68
N PRO A 68 -3.63 -13.27 -24.50
CA PRO A 68 -5.07 -13.04 -24.37
C PRO A 68 -5.44 -11.56 -24.58
N GLU A 69 -6.45 -11.31 -25.43
CA GLU A 69 -6.87 -9.94 -25.74
C GLU A 69 -7.35 -9.14 -24.52
N TYR A 70 -7.88 -9.80 -23.49
CA TYR A 70 -8.36 -9.15 -22.27
C TYR A 70 -7.23 -8.69 -21.34
N GLU A 71 -6.00 -9.15 -21.55
CA GLU A 71 -4.80 -8.65 -20.85
C GLU A 71 -4.12 -7.49 -21.59
N LEU A 72 -4.60 -7.12 -22.78
CA LEU A 72 -4.08 -5.96 -23.50
C LEU A 72 -4.52 -4.66 -22.83
N ILE A 73 -3.58 -3.71 -22.75
CA ILE A 73 -3.78 -2.43 -22.09
C ILE A 73 -3.40 -1.25 -23.00
N SER A 74 -3.81 -0.05 -22.60
CA SER A 74 -3.21 1.20 -23.10
C SER A 74 -2.19 1.72 -22.09
N ILE A 75 -0.99 2.08 -22.54
CA ILE A 75 0.07 2.60 -21.66
C ILE A 75 -0.40 3.81 -20.86
N LYS A 76 -1.03 4.78 -21.54
CA LYS A 76 -1.51 6.02 -20.91
C LYS A 76 -2.52 5.74 -19.79
N ASP A 77 -3.50 4.88 -20.04
CA ASP A 77 -4.53 4.51 -19.07
C ASP A 77 -3.93 3.71 -17.91
N ASN A 78 -2.97 2.82 -18.19
CA ASN A 78 -2.30 2.01 -17.18
C ASN A 78 -1.39 2.88 -16.29
N PHE A 79 -0.67 3.85 -16.86
CA PHE A 79 0.14 4.79 -16.09
C PHE A 79 -0.70 5.72 -15.21
N GLU A 80 -1.88 6.12 -15.70
CA GLU A 80 -2.85 6.92 -14.95
C GLU A 80 -3.48 6.14 -13.78
N LYS A 81 -3.93 4.90 -14.02
CA LYS A 81 -4.80 4.18 -13.08
C LYS A 81 -4.05 3.18 -12.20
N GLU A 82 -2.98 2.58 -12.72
CA GLU A 82 -2.35 1.41 -12.10
C GLU A 82 -0.94 1.66 -11.60
N TRP A 83 -0.11 2.48 -12.26
CA TRP A 83 1.32 2.57 -11.90
C TRP A 83 1.68 3.80 -11.05
N ASN A 84 0.73 4.68 -10.75
CA ASN A 84 0.91 5.84 -9.86
C ASN A 84 2.15 6.69 -10.20
N ILE A 85 2.43 6.90 -11.49
CA ILE A 85 3.62 7.64 -11.95
C ILE A 85 3.37 9.15 -11.90
N PHE A 86 2.22 9.57 -12.44
CA PHE A 86 1.85 10.98 -12.58
C PHE A 86 0.90 11.43 -11.49
N ASN A 87 0.90 12.73 -11.20
CA ASN A 87 -0.06 13.31 -10.27
C ASN A 87 -1.50 13.24 -10.83
N ARG A 88 -2.49 13.56 -10.00
CA ARG A 88 -3.92 13.49 -10.38
C ARG A 88 -4.36 14.50 -11.46
N SER A 89 -3.53 15.49 -11.79
CA SER A 89 -3.83 16.45 -12.86
C SER A 89 -3.55 15.87 -14.25
N PHE A 90 -2.78 14.79 -14.35
CA PHE A 90 -2.45 14.13 -15.62
C PHE A 90 -3.49 13.08 -15.97
N ASP A 91 -4.35 13.40 -16.93
CA ASP A 91 -5.20 12.41 -17.60
C ASP A 91 -4.41 11.65 -18.68
N SER A 92 -5.03 10.62 -19.25
CA SER A 92 -4.40 9.79 -20.29
C SER A 92 -3.96 10.60 -21.53
N HIS A 93 -4.62 11.71 -21.85
CA HIS A 93 -4.24 12.58 -22.96
C HIS A 93 -2.97 13.39 -22.65
N MET A 94 -2.88 13.95 -21.43
CA MET A 94 -1.70 14.69 -20.98
C MET A 94 -0.48 13.78 -20.85
N ILE A 95 -0.67 12.55 -20.35
CA ILE A 95 0.37 11.53 -20.31
C ILE A 95 0.87 11.20 -21.72
N HIS A 96 -0.04 11.02 -22.68
CA HIS A 96 0.33 10.78 -24.07
C HIS A 96 1.17 11.93 -24.64
N LYS A 97 0.70 13.17 -24.49
CA LYS A 97 1.42 14.37 -24.95
C LYS A 97 2.82 14.47 -24.31
N PHE A 98 2.92 14.22 -23.00
CA PHE A 98 4.18 14.24 -22.28
C PHE A 98 5.18 13.21 -22.82
N LEU A 99 4.75 11.95 -22.96
CA LEU A 99 5.60 10.87 -23.43
C LEU A 99 5.99 11.05 -24.90
N ASP A 100 5.08 11.55 -25.73
CA ASP A 100 5.37 11.85 -27.13
C ASP A 100 6.47 12.91 -27.26
N GLU A 101 6.31 14.04 -26.56
CA GLU A 101 7.29 15.11 -26.56
C GLU A 101 8.65 14.69 -25.98
N LEU A 102 8.65 13.89 -24.91
CA LEU A 102 9.87 13.40 -24.26
C LEU A 102 10.66 12.43 -25.15
N LEU A 103 9.96 11.55 -25.88
CA LEU A 103 10.59 10.40 -26.55
C LEU A 103 10.82 10.63 -28.05
N LYS A 104 10.10 11.55 -28.70
CA LYS A 104 10.13 11.71 -30.17
C LYS A 104 11.52 11.89 -30.80
N ASN A 105 12.45 12.51 -30.07
CA ASN A 105 13.79 12.81 -30.60
C ASN A 105 14.78 11.65 -30.39
N ARG A 106 14.80 11.04 -29.20
CA ARG A 106 15.79 10.02 -28.81
C ARG A 106 15.29 8.59 -28.94
N TYR A 107 13.98 8.36 -28.77
CA TYR A 107 13.35 7.04 -28.77
C TYR A 107 12.06 7.02 -29.61
N PRO A 108 12.11 7.40 -30.90
CA PRO A 108 10.92 7.48 -31.76
C PRO A 108 10.22 6.13 -31.97
N ASP A 109 10.92 5.00 -31.80
CA ASP A 109 10.34 3.65 -31.86
C ASP A 109 9.27 3.42 -30.78
N LYS A 110 9.41 4.05 -29.62
CA LYS A 110 8.49 3.92 -28.48
C LYS A 110 7.16 4.64 -28.69
N ILE A 111 7.11 5.65 -29.56
CA ILE A 111 5.89 6.43 -29.83
C ILE A 111 4.75 5.53 -30.29
N SER A 112 5.06 4.52 -31.11
CA SER A 112 4.06 3.56 -31.59
C SER A 112 3.36 2.79 -30.47
N LEU A 113 4.01 2.60 -29.32
CA LEU A 113 3.43 1.94 -28.15
C LEU A 113 2.32 2.80 -27.50
N LEU A 114 2.41 4.13 -27.60
CA LEU A 114 1.48 5.05 -26.94
C LEU A 114 0.11 5.09 -27.64
N THR A 115 0.06 4.68 -28.91
CA THR A 115 -1.13 4.71 -29.76
C THR A 115 -1.79 3.36 -29.99
N THR A 116 -1.09 2.25 -29.71
CA THR A 116 -1.62 0.90 -29.87
C THR A 116 -1.96 0.26 -28.53
N GLN A 117 -2.68 -0.86 -28.57
CA GLN A 117 -2.78 -1.74 -27.41
C GLN A 117 -1.47 -2.52 -27.27
N VAL A 118 -1.05 -2.70 -26.02
CA VAL A 118 0.19 -3.40 -25.67
C VAL A 118 -0.07 -4.43 -24.58
N GLY A 119 0.86 -5.36 -24.42
CA GLY A 119 0.91 -6.29 -23.29
C GLY A 119 2.34 -6.47 -22.82
N ILE A 120 2.50 -7.10 -21.65
CA ILE A 120 3.80 -7.53 -21.15
C ILE A 120 3.84 -9.05 -21.27
N PRO A 121 4.64 -9.63 -22.18
CA PRO A 121 4.65 -11.08 -22.44
C PRO A 121 4.80 -11.94 -21.18
N GLN A 122 5.61 -11.46 -20.22
CA GLN A 122 5.91 -12.14 -18.96
C GLN A 122 4.69 -12.38 -18.07
N TRP A 123 3.58 -11.66 -18.28
CA TRP A 123 2.30 -11.95 -17.63
C TRP A 123 1.74 -13.34 -17.97
N MET A 124 2.17 -13.93 -19.10
CA MET A 124 1.73 -15.25 -19.56
C MET A 124 2.81 -16.33 -19.43
N VAL A 125 4.02 -15.98 -19.02
CA VAL A 125 5.14 -16.93 -18.94
C VAL A 125 5.14 -17.59 -17.56
N LYS A 126 4.56 -18.79 -17.46
CA LYS A 126 4.42 -19.55 -16.20
C LYS A 126 5.72 -19.60 -15.37
N LYS A 127 6.85 -19.97 -15.98
CA LYS A 127 8.14 -20.05 -15.28
C LYS A 127 8.55 -18.69 -14.69
N TYR A 128 8.38 -17.61 -15.46
CA TYR A 128 8.68 -16.26 -14.98
C TYR A 128 7.80 -15.88 -13.79
N LEU A 129 6.50 -16.17 -13.85
CA LEU A 129 5.57 -15.91 -12.76
C LEU A 129 5.92 -16.71 -11.49
N GLU A 130 6.26 -18.00 -11.63
CA GLU A 130 6.67 -18.85 -10.50
C GLU A 130 7.90 -18.28 -9.77
N GLU A 131 8.84 -17.70 -10.52
CA GLU A 131 10.10 -17.14 -10.00
C GLU A 131 9.94 -15.69 -9.48
N ASN A 132 9.10 -14.87 -10.12
CA ASN A 132 9.09 -13.41 -9.92
C ASN A 132 7.80 -12.84 -9.33
N SER A 133 6.67 -13.56 -9.40
CA SER A 133 5.41 -13.14 -8.78
C SER A 133 5.31 -13.61 -7.34
N VAL A 134 4.84 -12.73 -6.47
CA VAL A 134 4.59 -12.99 -5.04
C VAL A 134 3.58 -14.11 -4.82
N LEU A 135 2.66 -14.32 -5.77
CA LEU A 135 1.68 -15.41 -5.76
C LEU A 135 1.92 -16.44 -6.86
N LYS A 136 3.13 -16.54 -7.43
CA LYS A 136 3.52 -17.57 -8.42
C LYS A 136 2.55 -17.73 -9.60
N GLY A 137 1.94 -16.63 -10.05
CA GLY A 137 0.98 -16.61 -11.16
C GLY A 137 -0.49 -16.79 -10.77
N TYR A 138 -0.81 -16.98 -9.48
CA TYR A 138 -2.17 -16.83 -8.99
C TYR A 138 -2.50 -15.35 -8.79
N ASP A 139 -3.76 -14.97 -9.04
CA ASP A 139 -4.25 -13.67 -8.63
C ASP A 139 -4.62 -13.65 -7.13
N TRP A 140 -4.92 -12.45 -6.61
CA TRP A 140 -5.30 -12.29 -5.21
C TRP A 140 -6.56 -13.11 -4.86
N GLY A 141 -7.55 -13.15 -5.74
CA GLY A 141 -8.79 -13.91 -5.53
C GLY A 141 -8.54 -15.42 -5.40
N GLY A 142 -7.69 -15.97 -6.28
CA GLY A 142 -7.25 -17.36 -6.23
C GLY A 142 -6.50 -17.70 -4.95
N PHE A 143 -5.60 -16.82 -4.49
CA PHE A 143 -4.93 -16.97 -3.20
C PHE A 143 -5.94 -16.96 -2.04
N VAL A 144 -6.84 -15.99 -1.99
CA VAL A 144 -7.88 -15.88 -0.95
C VAL A 144 -8.72 -17.15 -0.89
N ASN A 145 -9.20 -17.62 -2.05
CA ASN A 145 -10.00 -18.85 -2.14
C ASN A 145 -9.21 -20.07 -1.65
N HIS A 146 -7.92 -20.17 -2.01
CA HIS A 146 -7.07 -21.27 -1.59
C HIS A 146 -6.86 -21.30 -0.07
N ILE A 147 -6.52 -20.16 0.53
CA ILE A 147 -6.31 -20.05 1.98
C ILE A 147 -7.60 -20.35 2.77
N LYS A 148 -8.77 -19.96 2.24
CA LYS A 148 -10.04 -20.21 2.92
C LYS A 148 -10.48 -21.67 2.86
N HIS A 149 -10.30 -22.34 1.71
CA HIS A 149 -11.02 -23.59 1.41
C HIS A 149 -10.13 -24.79 1.08
N ASN A 150 -8.80 -24.61 0.97
CA ASN A 150 -7.87 -25.68 0.63
C ASN A 150 -6.77 -25.82 1.70
N ASN A 151 -5.49 -25.58 1.36
CA ASN A 151 -4.37 -25.69 2.29
C ASN A 151 -3.89 -24.30 2.70
N ARG A 152 -4.08 -23.94 3.97
CA ARG A 152 -3.73 -22.59 4.45
C ARG A 152 -2.29 -22.46 4.94
N PHE A 153 -1.79 -23.43 5.70
CA PHE A 153 -0.54 -23.26 6.47
C PHE A 153 0.71 -23.68 5.69
N HIS A 154 0.60 -24.70 4.85
CA HIS A 154 1.76 -25.28 4.16
C HIS A 154 1.49 -25.35 2.66
N ASN A 155 1.17 -24.20 2.07
CA ASN A 155 0.91 -24.07 0.65
C ASN A 155 2.16 -23.57 -0.10
N ASN A 156 2.18 -23.80 -1.42
CA ASN A 156 3.25 -23.35 -2.31
C ASN A 156 2.81 -22.20 -3.22
N HIS A 157 1.71 -21.50 -2.89
CA HIS A 157 1.19 -20.40 -3.72
C HIS A 157 1.96 -19.10 -3.49
N VAL A 158 2.64 -18.96 -2.35
CA VAL A 158 3.39 -17.75 -2.01
C VAL A 158 4.87 -17.91 -2.35
N ASN A 159 5.42 -16.92 -3.04
CA ASN A 159 6.86 -16.75 -3.20
C ASN A 159 7.37 -15.86 -2.06
N TYR A 160 7.86 -16.50 -0.99
CA TYR A 160 8.30 -15.79 0.22
C TYR A 160 9.53 -14.89 -0.01
N VAL A 161 10.37 -15.21 -1.00
CA VAL A 161 11.52 -14.36 -1.36
C VAL A 161 11.02 -13.04 -1.93
N VAL A 162 10.12 -13.09 -2.92
CA VAL A 162 9.50 -11.89 -3.49
C VAL A 162 8.70 -11.13 -2.43
N LEU A 163 7.89 -11.82 -1.62
CA LEU A 163 7.11 -11.18 -0.56
C LEU A 163 8.02 -10.41 0.41
N LYS A 164 9.09 -11.04 0.89
CA LYS A 164 10.04 -10.44 1.81
C LYS A 164 10.69 -9.20 1.24
N GLU A 165 11.18 -9.24 -0.01
CA GLU A 165 11.82 -8.07 -0.64
C GLU A 165 10.90 -6.85 -0.69
N TYR A 166 9.61 -7.05 -0.98
CA TYR A 166 8.64 -5.95 -0.95
C TYR A 166 8.37 -5.48 0.49
N LEU A 167 8.21 -6.40 1.44
CA LEU A 167 8.00 -6.05 2.85
C LEU A 167 9.17 -5.22 3.42
N GLU A 168 10.41 -5.53 3.07
CA GLU A 168 11.58 -4.77 3.51
C GLU A 168 11.52 -3.30 3.05
N ARG A 169 11.01 -3.03 1.84
CA ARG A 169 10.81 -1.67 1.32
C ARG A 169 9.71 -0.91 2.08
N LEU A 170 8.75 -1.63 2.66
CA LEU A 170 7.68 -1.06 3.48
C LEU A 170 8.12 -0.85 4.95
N GLY A 171 9.29 -1.33 5.34
CA GLY A 171 9.81 -1.16 6.69
C GLY A 171 9.94 0.32 7.07
N LYS A 172 9.42 0.69 8.25
CA LYS A 172 9.49 2.05 8.78
C LYS A 172 9.62 2.03 10.31
N VAL A 173 10.35 2.99 10.87
CA VAL A 173 10.25 3.31 12.31
C VAL A 173 9.15 4.36 12.47
N ILE A 174 8.19 4.12 13.36
CA ILE A 174 7.11 5.09 13.56
C ILE A 174 7.69 6.39 14.14
N ASP A 175 7.35 7.52 13.52
CA ASP A 175 7.77 8.84 13.99
C ASP A 175 6.89 9.32 15.15
N ASN A 176 5.64 8.85 15.20
CA ASN A 176 4.66 9.26 16.18
C ASN A 176 5.01 8.72 17.57
N ARG A 177 5.07 9.63 18.54
CA ARG A 177 5.38 9.31 19.94
C ARG A 177 4.14 9.04 20.79
N PHE A 178 2.94 9.29 20.28
CA PHE A 178 1.69 9.04 20.98
C PHE A 178 0.73 8.23 20.12
N LEU A 179 0.36 7.07 20.63
CA LEU A 179 -0.66 6.22 20.03
C LEU A 179 -1.84 6.08 20.99
N TYR A 180 -3.02 5.78 20.45
CA TYR A 180 -4.26 5.79 21.21
C TYR A 180 -5.01 4.47 21.06
N ARG A 181 -5.75 4.11 22.12
CA ARG A 181 -6.72 3.00 22.08
C ARG A 181 -7.97 3.34 22.85
N GLY A 182 -9.11 2.89 22.33
CA GLY A 182 -10.42 3.13 22.92
C GLY A 182 -11.04 1.87 23.46
N ARG A 183 -11.82 2.00 24.54
CA ARG A 183 -12.70 0.96 25.07
C ARG A 183 -14.01 1.60 25.51
N ILE A 184 -15.12 0.95 25.16
CA ILE A 184 -16.45 1.32 25.65
C ILE A 184 -16.64 0.64 27.01
N SER A 185 -17.06 1.40 28.02
CA SER A 185 -17.41 0.86 29.35
C SER A 185 -18.42 1.77 30.03
N ASN A 186 -19.68 1.34 30.06
CA ASN A 186 -20.78 2.11 30.66
C ASN A 186 -20.92 1.86 32.16
N GLU A 187 -20.43 0.71 32.65
CA GLU A 187 -20.64 0.25 34.02
C GLU A 187 -19.49 0.64 34.95
N GLU A 188 -18.24 0.52 34.47
CA GLU A 188 -17.06 0.71 35.30
C GLU A 188 -16.06 1.71 34.70
N PRO A 189 -15.36 2.50 35.54
CA PRO A 189 -14.22 3.27 35.10
C PRO A 189 -13.04 2.37 34.70
N LEU A 190 -12.40 2.71 33.58
CA LEU A 190 -11.19 2.04 33.12
C LEU A 190 -9.96 2.87 33.49
N THR A 191 -8.94 2.19 34.01
CA THR A 191 -7.62 2.75 34.33
C THR A 191 -6.60 2.28 33.28
N THR A 192 -5.38 2.83 33.33
CA THR A 192 -4.28 2.50 32.40
C THR A 192 -4.03 1.00 32.28
N THR A 193 -4.15 0.24 33.37
CA THR A 193 -3.94 -1.22 33.39
C THR A 193 -5.02 -2.01 32.65
N LYS A 194 -6.21 -1.44 32.45
CA LYS A 194 -7.31 -2.06 31.68
C LYS A 194 -7.30 -1.69 30.19
N MET A 195 -6.37 -0.85 29.72
CA MET A 195 -6.31 -0.39 28.32
C MET A 195 -5.47 -1.27 27.39
N GLY A 196 -4.66 -2.19 27.92
CA GLY A 196 -3.81 -3.10 27.12
C GLY A 196 -4.59 -4.13 26.28
N ALA A 197 -3.88 -5.00 25.56
CA ALA A 197 -4.48 -6.10 24.79
C ALA A 197 -5.24 -7.09 25.69
N PRO A 198 -6.30 -7.74 25.19
CA PRO A 198 -6.97 -8.80 25.96
C PRO A 198 -5.99 -9.95 26.23
N PRO A 199 -6.08 -10.63 27.39
CA PRO A 199 -5.34 -11.88 27.62
C PRO A 199 -5.62 -12.91 26.53
N SER A 200 -4.66 -13.78 26.22
CA SER A 200 -4.76 -14.76 25.11
C SER A 200 -6.03 -15.61 25.13
N LYS A 201 -6.51 -16.00 26.32
CA LYS A 201 -7.78 -16.75 26.48
C LYS A 201 -9.05 -16.00 26.02
N TYR A 202 -8.95 -14.68 25.85
CA TYR A 202 -10.04 -13.81 25.40
C TYR A 202 -9.69 -13.09 24.08
N ALA A 203 -8.55 -13.40 23.47
CA ALA A 203 -8.14 -12.82 22.21
C ALA A 203 -8.93 -13.48 21.07
N THR A 204 -9.90 -12.75 20.53
CA THR A 204 -10.66 -13.18 19.35
C THR A 204 -9.85 -13.00 18.07
N ALA A 205 -10.19 -13.75 17.02
CA ALA A 205 -9.62 -13.53 15.70
C ALA A 205 -9.94 -12.10 15.20
N GLY A 206 -8.93 -11.45 14.64
CA GLY A 206 -9.02 -10.17 13.95
C GLY A 206 -8.26 -10.21 12.62
N ARG A 207 -8.21 -9.08 11.89
CA ARG A 207 -7.55 -9.02 10.57
C ARG A 207 -6.08 -9.44 10.60
N ALA A 208 -5.38 -9.06 11.66
CA ALA A 208 -3.94 -9.24 11.78
C ALA A 208 -3.56 -10.23 12.90
N ASN A 209 -4.54 -10.94 13.48
CA ASN A 209 -4.27 -11.92 14.53
C ASN A 209 -5.25 -13.10 14.49
N SER A 210 -4.72 -14.31 14.62
CA SER A 210 -5.50 -15.51 14.83
C SER A 210 -6.16 -15.53 16.22
N GLU A 211 -7.23 -16.30 16.36
CA GLU A 211 -7.85 -16.56 17.66
C GLU A 211 -6.84 -17.15 18.65
N GLY A 212 -6.82 -16.65 19.89
CA GLY A 212 -5.85 -17.02 20.90
C GLY A 212 -4.52 -16.25 20.84
N ILE A 213 -4.25 -15.48 19.78
CA ILE A 213 -3.04 -14.66 19.65
C ILE A 213 -3.37 -13.21 20.02
N SER A 214 -2.81 -12.75 21.13
CA SER A 214 -3.02 -11.38 21.62
C SER A 214 -2.04 -10.40 20.96
N HIS A 215 -2.59 -9.40 20.27
CA HIS A 215 -1.87 -8.27 19.71
C HIS A 215 -2.47 -6.95 20.23
N LEU A 216 -1.66 -5.89 20.29
CA LEU A 216 -2.10 -4.57 20.73
C LEU A 216 -2.45 -3.71 19.51
N TYR A 217 -3.73 -3.39 19.36
CA TYR A 217 -4.22 -2.47 18.33
C TYR A 217 -4.33 -1.05 18.88
N LEU A 218 -3.74 -0.11 18.17
CA LEU A 218 -3.69 1.32 18.47
C LEU A 218 -4.00 2.12 17.19
N ALA A 219 -4.21 3.42 17.32
CA ALA A 219 -4.25 4.35 16.21
C ALA A 219 -3.46 5.63 16.53
N ASP A 220 -3.11 6.38 15.50
CA ASP A 220 -2.40 7.66 15.60
C ASP A 220 -3.27 8.82 16.11
N GLU A 221 -4.58 8.77 15.85
CA GLU A 221 -5.54 9.80 16.24
C GLU A 221 -6.68 9.25 17.10
N ILE A 222 -7.15 10.05 18.05
CA ILE A 222 -8.31 9.74 18.89
C ILE A 222 -9.58 9.56 18.04
N ASN A 223 -9.75 10.33 16.96
CA ASN A 223 -10.92 10.20 16.09
C ASN A 223 -10.91 8.87 15.35
N THR A 224 -9.75 8.40 14.89
CA THR A 224 -9.58 7.05 14.32
C THR A 224 -10.04 5.99 15.30
N VAL A 225 -9.58 6.07 16.55
CA VAL A 225 -9.99 5.15 17.63
C VAL A 225 -11.51 5.11 17.80
N ILE A 226 -12.16 6.27 17.89
CA ILE A 226 -13.60 6.36 18.12
C ILE A 226 -14.36 5.76 16.93
N ASN A 227 -13.92 6.03 15.69
CA ASN A 227 -14.54 5.50 14.49
C ASN A 227 -14.38 3.98 14.36
N GLU A 228 -13.27 3.42 14.83
CA GLU A 228 -13.02 1.96 14.80
C GLU A 228 -13.86 1.21 15.84
N ILE A 229 -14.01 1.73 17.07
CA ILE A 229 -14.79 1.05 18.13
C ILE A 229 -16.30 1.28 18.02
N ARG A 230 -16.74 2.27 17.23
CA ARG A 230 -18.16 2.56 16.88
C ARG A 230 -19.10 2.66 18.10
N PRO A 231 -18.85 3.60 19.02
CA PRO A 231 -19.71 3.76 20.18
C PRO A 231 -21.07 4.34 19.78
N SER A 232 -22.11 4.03 20.55
CA SER A 232 -23.46 4.56 20.40
C SER A 232 -23.65 5.86 21.19
N ILE A 233 -24.70 6.63 20.88
CA ILE A 233 -25.09 7.78 21.71
C ILE A 233 -25.38 7.29 23.13
N GLY A 234 -24.81 7.97 24.12
CA GLY A 234 -24.91 7.59 25.54
C GLY A 234 -23.80 6.66 26.02
N ASP A 235 -23.01 6.06 25.12
CA ASP A 235 -21.85 5.27 25.52
C ASP A 235 -20.76 6.15 26.16
N VAL A 236 -20.06 5.56 27.11
CA VAL A 236 -18.86 6.09 27.73
C VAL A 236 -17.65 5.40 27.14
N VAL A 237 -16.76 6.20 26.54
CA VAL A 237 -15.51 5.77 25.94
C VAL A 237 -14.34 6.19 26.81
N TYR A 238 -13.42 5.26 27.06
CA TYR A 238 -12.13 5.53 27.67
C TYR A 238 -11.06 5.49 26.58
N ILE A 239 -10.31 6.57 26.43
CA ILE A 239 -9.18 6.69 25.51
C ILE A 239 -7.89 6.58 26.31
N GLY A 240 -7.16 5.51 26.07
CA GLY A 240 -5.84 5.26 26.61
C GLY A 240 -4.79 5.83 25.67
N GLU A 241 -3.87 6.62 26.21
CA GLU A 241 -2.68 7.10 25.53
C GLU A 241 -1.52 6.15 25.80
N PHE A 242 -0.74 5.85 24.77
CA PHE A 242 0.44 5.00 24.79
C PHE A 242 1.61 5.82 24.26
N SER A 243 2.47 6.26 25.17
CA SER A 243 3.69 7.00 24.81
C SER A 243 4.81 6.04 24.43
N VAL A 244 5.43 6.27 23.27
CA VAL A 244 6.62 5.57 22.82
C VAL A 244 7.85 6.25 23.44
N PRO A 245 8.62 5.58 24.32
CA PRO A 245 9.81 6.18 24.92
C PRO A 245 10.81 6.67 23.88
N GLU A 246 11.54 7.76 24.16
CA GLU A 246 12.54 8.32 23.22
C GLU A 246 13.63 7.30 22.87
N SER A 247 14.02 6.46 23.82
CA SER A 247 15.03 5.40 23.66
C SER A 247 14.51 4.16 22.92
N THR A 248 13.26 4.15 22.47
CA THR A 248 12.63 2.98 21.84
C THR A 248 12.29 3.30 20.39
N GLU A 249 12.81 2.48 19.48
CA GLU A 249 12.45 2.51 18.06
C GLU A 249 11.43 1.40 17.77
N ILE A 250 10.25 1.79 17.29
CA ILE A 250 9.21 0.83 16.92
C ILE A 250 9.22 0.67 15.40
N LYS A 251 10.00 -0.30 14.94
CA LYS A 251 10.02 -0.77 13.54
C LYS A 251 8.73 -1.52 13.19
N VAL A 252 8.02 -1.12 12.14
CA VAL A 252 6.81 -1.73 11.61
C VAL A 252 6.90 -1.95 10.10
N ILE A 253 6.06 -2.84 9.57
CA ILE A 253 5.74 -2.86 8.14
C ILE A 253 4.62 -1.86 7.88
N ASP A 254 4.87 -0.87 7.02
CA ASP A 254 3.93 0.19 6.71
C ASP A 254 3.16 -0.10 5.42
N PHE A 255 1.96 -0.66 5.56
CA PHE A 255 1.10 -1.00 4.42
C PHE A 255 0.45 0.22 3.76
N THR A 256 0.50 1.43 4.37
CA THR A 256 0.00 2.64 3.69
C THR A 256 0.83 2.96 2.44
N LYS A 257 2.13 2.63 2.49
CA LYS A 257 3.09 2.82 1.40
C LYS A 257 2.90 1.87 0.22
N LEU A 258 2.06 0.84 0.32
CA LEU A 258 1.78 -0.04 -0.82
C LEU A 258 1.15 0.72 -2.00
N SER A 259 0.37 1.76 -1.70
CA SER A 259 -0.20 2.64 -2.72
C SER A 259 0.83 3.58 -3.35
N GLU A 260 1.99 3.74 -2.72
CA GLU A 260 3.07 4.65 -3.12
C GLU A 260 4.22 3.94 -3.84
N LEU A 261 4.12 2.62 -4.06
CA LEU A 261 5.16 1.85 -4.73
C LEU A 261 5.45 2.45 -6.12
N ASP A 262 6.69 2.90 -6.28
CA ASP A 262 7.18 3.59 -7.46
C ASP A 262 7.96 2.63 -8.35
N VAL A 263 7.49 2.41 -9.58
CA VAL A 263 8.15 1.51 -10.55
C VAL A 263 9.61 1.88 -10.81
N PHE A 264 9.97 3.16 -10.68
CA PHE A 264 11.35 3.63 -10.91
C PHE A 264 12.31 3.32 -9.75
N GLU A 265 11.81 2.82 -8.61
CA GLU A 265 12.62 2.29 -7.51
C GLU A 265 12.99 0.80 -7.69
N PHE A 266 12.51 0.16 -8.77
CA PHE A 266 12.77 -1.24 -9.10
C PHE A 266 13.73 -1.34 -10.29
N GLU A 267 14.71 -2.23 -10.17
CA GLU A 267 15.65 -2.51 -11.26
C GLU A 267 14.98 -3.22 -12.44
N ASP A 268 13.99 -4.09 -12.17
CA ASP A 268 13.19 -4.79 -13.17
C ASP A 268 11.72 -4.32 -13.12
N PRO A 269 11.30 -3.41 -14.02
CA PRO A 269 9.91 -2.99 -14.15
C PRO A 269 8.96 -4.12 -14.52
N THR A 270 9.46 -5.20 -15.15
CA THR A 270 8.67 -6.39 -15.47
C THR A 270 8.24 -7.09 -14.18
N ARG A 271 9.17 -7.25 -13.23
CA ARG A 271 8.89 -7.83 -11.92
C ARG A 271 7.96 -6.93 -11.09
N PHE A 272 8.07 -5.61 -11.22
CA PHE A 272 7.07 -4.70 -10.64
C PHE A 272 5.67 -4.96 -11.21
N SER A 273 5.56 -5.05 -12.55
CA SER A 273 4.27 -5.18 -13.24
C SER A 273 3.47 -6.44 -12.84
N VAL A 274 4.13 -7.57 -12.62
CA VAL A 274 3.47 -8.83 -12.23
C VAL A 274 3.02 -8.85 -10.77
N ASN A 275 3.43 -7.86 -9.96
CA ASN A 275 3.23 -7.84 -8.52
C ASN A 275 2.34 -6.68 -8.05
N ILE A 276 2.39 -5.52 -8.70
CA ILE A 276 1.75 -4.29 -8.21
C ILE A 276 0.25 -4.45 -7.93
N LYS A 277 -0.49 -5.15 -8.80
CA LYS A 277 -1.93 -5.41 -8.61
C LYS A 277 -2.19 -6.26 -7.37
N ILE A 278 -1.37 -7.31 -7.14
CA ILE A 278 -1.51 -8.19 -5.97
C ILE A 278 -1.24 -7.42 -4.69
N PHE A 279 -0.18 -6.62 -4.66
CA PHE A 279 0.15 -5.80 -3.50
C PHE A 279 -0.91 -4.74 -3.21
N LYS A 280 -1.47 -4.09 -4.23
CA LYS A 280 -2.61 -3.17 -4.05
C LYS A 280 -3.82 -3.87 -3.41
N GLU A 281 -4.17 -5.06 -3.87
CA GLU A 281 -5.28 -5.83 -3.29
C GLU A 281 -4.98 -6.31 -1.86
N MET A 282 -3.73 -6.68 -1.57
CA MET A 282 -3.26 -7.00 -0.23
C MET A 282 -3.43 -5.80 0.72
N GLY A 283 -2.98 -4.61 0.31
CA GLY A 283 -3.13 -3.38 1.10
C GLY A 283 -4.60 -3.06 1.41
N LYS A 284 -5.48 -3.14 0.39
CA LYS A 284 -6.93 -2.97 0.55
C LYS A 284 -7.52 -3.99 1.54
N ALA A 285 -7.10 -5.24 1.45
CA ALA A 285 -7.59 -6.30 2.33
C ALA A 285 -7.20 -6.06 3.80
N ILE A 286 -5.97 -5.59 4.04
CA ILE A 286 -5.47 -5.27 5.39
C ILE A 286 -6.21 -4.06 5.99
N ALA A 287 -6.46 -3.03 5.18
CA ALA A 287 -7.13 -1.79 5.61
C ALA A 287 -8.65 -1.94 5.81
N LYS A 288 -9.28 -2.98 5.22
CA LYS A 288 -10.74 -3.19 5.25
C LYS A 288 -11.29 -3.14 6.69
N PRO A 289 -12.37 -2.37 6.99
CA PRO A 289 -12.86 -2.26 8.35
C PRO A 289 -13.61 -3.53 8.78
N VAL A 290 -13.42 -3.96 10.03
CA VAL A 290 -14.13 -5.12 10.61
C VAL A 290 -15.63 -4.84 10.66
N ARG A 291 -16.44 -5.79 10.20
CA ARG A 291 -17.90 -5.75 10.28
C ARG A 291 -18.42 -6.90 11.13
N SER A 292 -19.53 -6.67 11.82
CA SER A 292 -20.18 -7.68 12.67
C SER A 292 -20.65 -8.91 11.90
N GLY A 293 -20.85 -8.79 10.58
CA GLY A 293 -21.21 -9.90 9.69
C GLY A 293 -20.06 -10.53 8.92
N ASP A 294 -18.81 -10.07 9.11
CA ASP A 294 -17.66 -10.65 8.41
C ASP A 294 -17.42 -12.09 8.89
N SER A 295 -17.11 -12.99 7.95
CA SER A 295 -16.75 -14.36 8.30
C SER A 295 -15.35 -14.39 8.92
N LYS A 296 -15.13 -15.22 9.95
CA LYS A 296 -13.77 -15.48 10.47
C LYS A 296 -12.80 -15.92 9.36
N LEU A 297 -13.32 -16.56 8.30
CA LEU A 297 -12.52 -16.97 7.14
C LEU A 297 -12.00 -15.78 6.32
N ASP A 298 -12.67 -14.64 6.36
CA ASP A 298 -12.29 -13.43 5.61
C ASP A 298 -10.97 -12.82 6.10
N TYR A 299 -10.57 -13.12 7.33
CA TYR A 299 -9.31 -12.66 7.91
C TYR A 299 -8.12 -13.57 7.61
N LEU A 300 -8.35 -14.80 7.11
CA LEU A 300 -7.25 -15.75 6.90
C LEU A 300 -6.16 -15.24 5.96
N PRO A 301 -6.47 -14.58 4.81
CA PRO A 301 -5.43 -14.08 3.91
C PRO A 301 -4.54 -13.02 4.57
N THR A 302 -5.12 -12.09 5.33
CA THR A 302 -4.36 -11.03 6.01
C THR A 302 -3.60 -11.58 7.22
N GLN A 303 -4.21 -12.49 7.99
CA GLN A 303 -3.53 -13.21 9.08
C GLN A 303 -2.32 -13.98 8.57
N PHE A 304 -2.43 -14.64 7.41
CA PHE A 304 -1.33 -15.37 6.80
C PHE A 304 -0.13 -14.45 6.49
N ILE A 305 -0.37 -13.28 5.90
CA ILE A 305 0.70 -12.31 5.59
C ILE A 305 1.32 -11.76 6.88
N VAL A 306 0.50 -11.43 7.88
CA VAL A 306 0.99 -10.88 9.15
C VAL A 306 1.76 -11.92 9.97
N ASP A 307 1.32 -13.18 9.95
CA ASP A 307 2.02 -14.30 10.57
C ASP A 307 3.38 -14.52 9.92
N PHE A 308 3.47 -14.44 8.58
CA PHE A 308 4.75 -14.49 7.88
C PHE A 308 5.69 -13.34 8.30
N ILE A 309 5.21 -12.09 8.36
CA ILE A 309 6.01 -10.94 8.85
C ILE A 309 6.55 -11.22 10.25
N LYS A 310 5.69 -11.74 11.14
CA LYS A 310 6.08 -12.08 12.51
C LYS A 310 7.12 -13.20 12.53
N SER A 311 6.98 -14.22 11.68
CA SER A 311 7.94 -15.33 11.60
C SER A 311 9.34 -14.88 11.19
N LEU A 312 9.48 -13.78 10.43
CA LEU A 312 10.79 -13.21 10.09
C LEU A 312 11.59 -12.76 11.33
N ASN A 313 10.92 -12.44 12.45
CA ASN A 313 11.61 -12.19 13.70
C ASN A 313 12.26 -13.45 14.27
N ASP A 314 11.58 -14.59 14.13
CA ASP A 314 12.06 -15.87 14.67
C ASP A 314 13.11 -16.50 13.75
N THR A 315 12.92 -16.40 12.43
CA THR A 315 13.78 -17.06 11.44
C THR A 315 14.97 -16.22 11.00
N GLU A 316 14.85 -14.89 11.05
CA GLU A 316 15.83 -13.97 10.47
C GLU A 316 16.19 -12.79 11.38
N ASN A 317 15.63 -12.72 12.59
CA ASN A 317 15.84 -11.61 13.52
C ASN A 317 15.53 -10.24 12.89
N ALA A 318 14.48 -10.16 12.08
CA ALA A 318 14.14 -8.97 11.29
C ALA A 318 13.76 -7.73 12.14
N GLY A 319 13.39 -7.95 13.42
CA GLY A 319 13.14 -6.89 14.40
C GLY A 319 11.86 -6.07 14.15
N TYR A 320 10.87 -6.64 13.46
CA TYR A 320 9.57 -5.99 13.28
C TYR A 320 8.75 -6.09 14.55
N HIS A 321 8.23 -4.96 15.05
CA HIS A 321 7.38 -4.91 16.24
C HIS A 321 5.89 -4.96 15.91
N GLY A 322 5.53 -4.79 14.64
CA GLY A 322 4.13 -4.72 14.23
C GLY A 322 3.93 -4.32 12.78
N ILE A 323 2.70 -3.94 12.48
CA ILE A 323 2.28 -3.43 11.17
C ILE A 323 1.50 -2.12 11.33
N MET A 324 1.54 -1.29 10.29
CA MET A 324 0.75 -0.06 10.17
C MET A 324 -0.10 -0.15 8.90
N PHE A 325 -1.33 0.36 8.95
CA PHE A 325 -2.25 0.36 7.81
C PHE A 325 -3.30 1.47 7.93
N GLU A 326 -3.81 1.92 6.78
CA GLU A 326 -4.79 3.01 6.72
C GLU A 326 -6.08 2.65 7.46
N SER A 327 -6.68 3.63 8.13
CA SER A 327 -8.06 3.51 8.59
C SER A 327 -9.02 3.80 7.44
N THR A 328 -9.86 2.83 7.14
CA THR A 328 -10.95 2.99 6.16
C THR A 328 -12.13 3.79 6.71
N VAL A 329 -12.17 4.04 8.02
CA VAL A 329 -13.22 4.83 8.71
C VAL A 329 -12.74 6.23 9.12
N ASN A 330 -11.45 6.53 8.96
CA ASN A 330 -10.89 7.88 9.04
C ASN A 330 -9.79 8.01 7.97
N PRO A 331 -10.05 8.64 6.80
CA PRO A 331 -9.13 8.64 5.67
C PRO A 331 -7.71 9.18 5.94
N ASN A 332 -7.56 10.02 6.97
CA ASN A 332 -6.25 10.58 7.36
C ASN A 332 -5.59 9.83 8.53
N GLY A 333 -6.30 8.87 9.13
CA GLY A 333 -5.83 8.15 10.31
C GLY A 333 -5.19 6.82 9.96
N VAL A 334 -4.21 6.40 10.76
CA VAL A 334 -3.58 5.08 10.64
C VAL A 334 -3.81 4.23 11.89
N ASN A 335 -3.99 2.94 11.65
CA ASN A 335 -3.99 1.92 12.69
C ASN A 335 -2.60 1.31 12.79
N VAL A 336 -2.20 0.97 14.01
CA VAL A 336 -0.95 0.28 14.31
C VAL A 336 -1.26 -0.96 15.14
N MET A 337 -0.78 -2.12 14.71
CA MET A 337 -0.90 -3.36 15.46
C MET A 337 0.48 -3.84 15.88
N MET A 338 0.69 -4.03 17.19
CA MET A 338 1.95 -4.51 17.77
C MET A 338 1.88 -6.01 18.08
N PHE A 339 2.95 -6.74 17.73
CA PHE A 339 3.09 -8.17 17.98
C PHE A 339 3.26 -8.50 19.46
N ASP A 340 4.01 -7.68 20.20
CA ASP A 340 4.10 -7.77 21.66
C ASP A 340 3.24 -6.69 22.31
N PRO A 341 2.15 -7.06 23.01
CA PRO A 341 1.31 -6.11 23.72
C PRO A 341 2.00 -5.33 24.84
N ASN A 342 3.18 -5.75 25.29
CA ASN A 342 3.89 -5.14 26.41
C ASN A 342 4.98 -4.17 25.99
N ILE A 343 5.25 -4.04 24.68
CA ILE A 343 6.31 -3.17 24.16
C ILE A 343 6.12 -1.70 24.54
N ILE A 344 4.86 -1.26 24.61
CA ILE A 344 4.46 0.07 25.06
C ILE A 344 3.28 -0.05 26.01
N LYS A 345 3.24 0.82 27.03
CA LYS A 345 2.22 0.80 28.09
C LYS A 345 1.36 2.05 28.02
N CYS A 346 0.12 1.90 28.47
CA CYS A 346 -0.79 3.02 28.60
C CYS A 346 -0.29 3.94 29.73
N THR A 347 -0.07 5.21 29.41
CA THR A 347 0.45 6.24 30.33
C THR A 347 -0.67 7.10 30.92
N ASN A 348 -1.74 7.31 30.17
CA ASN A 348 -2.86 8.16 30.58
C ASN A 348 -4.19 7.60 30.05
N VAL A 349 -5.30 7.86 30.76
CA VAL A 349 -6.65 7.51 30.32
C VAL A 349 -7.58 8.71 30.46
N THR A 350 -8.25 9.07 29.37
CA THR A 350 -9.26 10.13 29.34
C THR A 350 -10.64 9.55 29.09
N LYS A 351 -11.62 9.94 29.91
CA LYS A 351 -13.04 9.57 29.75
C LYS A 351 -13.74 10.55 28.80
N LYS A 352 -14.54 10.03 27.88
CA LYS A 352 -15.39 10.79 26.95
C LYS A 352 -16.80 10.20 26.92
N ALA A 353 -17.81 11.05 26.93
CA ALA A 353 -19.20 10.65 26.72
C ALA A 353 -19.58 10.94 25.27
N ILE A 354 -20.27 10.00 24.61
CA ILE A 354 -20.74 10.21 23.24
C ILE A 354 -22.10 10.90 23.26
N THR A 355 -22.12 12.16 22.84
CA THR A 355 -23.31 13.01 22.90
C THR A 355 -24.05 13.10 21.56
N ALA A 356 -23.37 12.87 20.44
CA ALA A 356 -23.93 12.93 19.10
C ALA A 356 -23.12 12.06 18.12
N LEU A 357 -23.75 11.66 17.01
CA LEU A 357 -23.13 10.94 15.89
C LEU A 357 -23.42 11.70 14.59
N GLN A 358 -22.44 11.74 13.69
CA GLN A 358 -22.58 12.33 12.37
C GLN A 358 -22.27 11.28 11.31
N TYR A 359 -23.22 11.06 10.41
CA TYR A 359 -23.08 10.13 9.29
C TYR A 359 -22.99 10.89 7.97
N TYR A 360 -22.05 10.50 7.14
CA TYR A 360 -21.92 10.98 5.77
C TYR A 360 -22.26 9.83 4.82
N HIS A 361 -23.03 10.11 3.77
CA HIS A 361 -23.43 9.08 2.80
C HIS A 361 -23.12 9.54 1.37
N SER A 362 -22.93 8.55 0.50
CA SER A 362 -22.83 8.74 -0.95
C SER A 362 -23.66 7.64 -1.62
N ASN A 363 -24.04 7.84 -2.88
CA ASN A 363 -24.74 6.81 -3.64
C ASN A 363 -23.80 5.61 -3.82
N SER A 364 -24.28 4.40 -3.48
CA SER A 364 -23.60 3.16 -3.86
C SER A 364 -23.60 3.07 -5.38
N ARG A 365 -22.41 3.13 -6.00
CA ARG A 365 -22.24 2.89 -7.43
C ARG A 365 -22.31 1.41 -7.74
#